data_AF-A0A354HZB8-F1
#
_entry.id   AF-A0A354HZB8-F1
#
_cell.length_a   1.000
_cell.length_b   1.000
_cell.length_c   1.000
_cell.angle_alpha   90.00
_cell.angle_beta   90.00
_cell.angle_gamma   90.00
#
_symmetry.space_group_name_H-M   'P 1'
#
loop_
_entity.id
_entity.type
_entity.pdbx_description
1 polymer ?
#
loop_
_entity_poly.entity_id
_entity_poly.type
_entity_poly.pdbx_seq_one_letter_code
_entity_poly.pdbx_strand_id
1 'polypeptide(L)'
;MKAIQKKSTCQVSDRAYRIILTNCINVMTEKGVSADIFAAVIMAVKEYLETGQLAHRMIQRVRNIFDLFRADIDLAIRRAASARKAAMTRRKKSEPETVSAEILSPKKQKPAKRFYSFPVLGALESGETPKPPRRSKGIRCPGLQNRNNGLE
;
A
#
# COMPACT_ATOMS: atom_id res chain seq x y z
N MET A 1 26.20 15.31 1.72
CA MET A 1 26.24 13.83 1.59
C MET A 1 25.09 13.40 0.70
N LYS A 2 25.36 12.76 -0.46
CA LYS A 2 24.31 12.26 -1.34
C LYS A 2 23.71 10.99 -0.73
N ALA A 3 22.40 10.95 -0.53
CA ALA A 3 21.72 9.75 -0.05
C ALA A 3 21.85 8.66 -1.12
N ILE A 4 22.73 7.69 -0.90
CA ILE A 4 22.81 6.48 -1.70
C ILE A 4 21.51 5.73 -1.45
N GLN A 5 20.55 5.87 -2.37
CA GLN A 5 19.35 5.06 -2.34
C GLN A 5 19.75 3.62 -2.61
N LYS A 6 19.96 2.85 -1.53
CA LYS A 6 20.14 1.41 -1.61
C LYS A 6 18.92 0.85 -2.34
N LYS A 7 19.11 0.38 -3.57
CA LYS A 7 18.08 -0.35 -4.30
C LYS A 7 17.77 -1.58 -3.47
N SER A 8 16.64 -1.58 -2.76
CA SER A 8 16.22 -2.75 -2.00
C SER A 8 15.97 -3.89 -2.99
N THR A 9 16.77 -4.95 -2.90
CA THR A 9 16.63 -6.20 -3.67
C THR A 9 15.34 -6.93 -3.37
N CYS A 10 14.64 -6.55 -2.29
CA CYS A 10 13.40 -7.17 -1.85
C CYS A 10 12.22 -6.90 -2.79
N GLN A 11 11.40 -7.93 -3.03
CA GLN A 11 10.22 -7.85 -3.89
C GLN A 11 9.06 -7.10 -3.24
N VAL A 12 9.07 -6.96 -1.92
CA VAL A 12 8.07 -6.23 -1.14
C VAL A 12 8.58 -4.86 -0.69
N SER A 13 7.68 -3.99 -0.23
CA SER A 13 8.05 -2.72 0.41
C SER A 13 8.64 -2.94 1.82
N ASP A 14 9.48 -2.01 2.30
CA ASP A 14 10.07 -2.08 3.65
C ASP A 14 9.01 -2.27 4.75
N ARG A 15 7.88 -1.56 4.64
CA ARG A 15 6.76 -1.70 5.58
C ARG A 15 6.18 -3.12 5.59
N ALA A 16 5.97 -3.70 4.41
CA ALA A 16 5.45 -5.07 4.29
C ALA A 16 6.47 -6.08 4.81
N TYR A 17 7.76 -5.88 4.52
CA TYR A 17 8.85 -6.71 5.03
C TYR A 17 8.86 -6.78 6.56
N ARG A 18 8.77 -5.62 7.23
CA ARG A 18 8.70 -5.55 8.70
C ARG A 18 7.49 -6.31 9.25
N ILE A 19 6.31 -6.11 8.67
CA ILE A 19 5.08 -6.77 9.12
C ILE A 19 5.20 -8.29 8.98
N ILE A 20 5.70 -8.78 7.85
CA ILE A 20 5.89 -10.22 7.60
C ILE A 20 6.85 -10.80 8.64
N LEU A 21 8.01 -10.18 8.84
CA LEU A 21 8.97 -10.66 9.84
C LEU A 21 8.40 -10.65 11.25
N THR A 22 7.71 -9.58 11.67
CA THR A 22 7.07 -9.52 12.98
C THR A 22 6.06 -10.66 13.17
N ASN A 23 5.24 -10.93 12.16
CA ASN A 23 4.29 -12.05 12.22
C ASN A 23 5.00 -13.40 12.30
N CYS A 24 6.06 -13.62 11.50
CA CYS A 24 6.87 -14.83 11.56
C CYS A 24 7.46 -15.04 12.97
N ILE A 25 8.03 -13.98 13.55
CA ILE A 25 8.61 -14.03 14.89
C ILE A 25 7.55 -14.40 15.92
N ASN A 26 6.40 -13.70 15.94
CA ASN A 26 5.33 -13.94 16.90
C ASN A 26 4.83 -15.39 16.86
N VAL A 27 4.53 -15.90 15.67
CA VAL A 27 4.02 -17.28 15.49
C VAL A 27 5.07 -18.32 15.91
N MET A 28 6.35 -18.09 15.60
CA MET A 28 7.42 -19.01 16.01
C MET A 28 7.69 -18.96 17.52
N THR A 29 7.57 -17.78 18.14
CA THR A 29 7.70 -17.63 19.61
C THR A 29 6.54 -18.29 20.34
N GLU A 30 5.30 -18.14 19.85
CA GLU A 30 4.12 -18.79 20.42
C GLU A 30 4.20 -20.33 20.35
N LYS A 31 4.79 -20.85 19.28
CA LYS A 31 4.98 -22.30 19.08
C LYS A 31 6.19 -22.88 19.82
N GLY A 32 7.02 -22.06 20.47
CA GLY A 32 8.21 -22.53 21.18
C GLY A 32 9.26 -23.20 20.27
N VAL A 33 9.48 -22.66 19.08
CA VAL A 33 10.44 -23.22 18.11
C VAL A 33 11.88 -23.07 18.63
N SER A 34 12.73 -24.09 18.42
CA SER A 34 14.15 -24.01 18.80
C SER A 34 14.90 -22.92 18.03
N ALA A 35 15.94 -22.35 18.65
CA ALA A 35 16.69 -21.22 18.08
C ALA A 35 17.27 -21.53 16.68
N ASP A 36 17.75 -22.75 16.45
CA ASP A 36 18.30 -23.15 15.15
C ASP A 36 17.24 -23.16 14.05
N ILE A 37 16.06 -23.70 14.35
CA ILE A 37 14.94 -23.74 13.40
C ILE A 37 14.42 -22.32 13.16
N PHE A 38 14.33 -21.50 14.21
CA PHE A 38 13.94 -20.11 14.12
C PHE A 38 14.85 -19.34 13.15
N ALA A 39 16.17 -19.44 13.33
CA ALA A 39 17.14 -18.78 12.47
C ALA A 39 17.03 -19.27 11.01
N ALA A 40 16.89 -20.57 10.80
CA ALA A 40 16.73 -21.16 9.47
C ALA A 40 15.46 -20.66 8.76
N VAL A 41 14.32 -20.55 9.48
CA VAL A 41 13.07 -20.02 8.92
C VAL A 41 13.22 -18.55 8.56
N ILE A 42 13.81 -17.72 9.42
CA ILE A 42 14.02 -16.28 9.11
C ILE A 42 14.91 -16.10 7.88
N MET A 43 15.99 -16.88 7.76
CA MET A 43 16.84 -16.85 6.58
C MET A 43 16.08 -17.25 5.31
N ALA A 44 15.28 -18.33 5.37
CA ALA A 44 14.47 -18.77 4.25
C ALA A 44 13.42 -17.72 3.85
N VAL A 45 12.76 -17.08 4.81
CA VAL A 45 11.81 -15.98 4.55
C VAL A 45 12.51 -14.80 3.88
N LYS A 46 13.70 -14.42 4.37
CA LYS A 46 14.47 -13.32 3.78
C LYS A 46 14.86 -13.64 2.34
N GLU A 47 15.42 -14.82 2.10
CA GLU A 47 15.82 -15.28 0.77
C GLU A 47 14.61 -15.31 -0.17
N TYR A 48 13.49 -15.87 0.28
CA TYR A 48 12.27 -15.94 -0.51
C TYR A 48 11.71 -14.56 -0.87
N LEU A 49 11.81 -13.58 0.02
CA LEU A 49 11.40 -12.20 -0.25
C LEU A 49 12.33 -11.46 -1.22
N GLU A 50 13.58 -11.90 -1.37
CA GLU A 50 14.55 -11.32 -2.30
C GLU A 50 14.47 -11.98 -3.68
N THR A 51 14.48 -13.31 -3.74
CA THR A 51 14.56 -14.08 -4.99
C THR A 51 13.21 -14.56 -5.51
N GLY A 52 12.21 -14.73 -4.63
CA GLY A 52 10.94 -15.38 -4.95
C GLY A 52 11.05 -16.90 -5.07
N GLN A 53 12.20 -17.49 -4.74
CA GLN A 53 12.45 -18.93 -4.80
C GLN A 53 13.19 -19.41 -3.54
N LEU A 54 12.89 -20.63 -3.09
CA LEU A 54 13.70 -21.30 -2.08
C LEU A 54 14.90 -21.93 -2.78
N ALA A 55 16.11 -21.43 -2.56
CA ALA A 55 17.30 -21.95 -3.23
C ALA A 55 17.83 -23.25 -2.60
N HIS A 56 17.40 -23.60 -1.38
CA HIS A 56 17.96 -24.73 -0.64
C HIS A 56 16.94 -25.76 -0.17
N ARG A 57 17.38 -27.03 -0.11
CA ARG A 57 16.59 -28.17 0.37
C ARG A 57 16.46 -28.05 1.89
N MET A 58 15.42 -27.36 2.34
CA MET A 58 15.20 -27.14 3.77
C MET A 58 14.92 -28.45 4.50
N ILE A 59 15.36 -28.50 5.76
CA ILE A 59 14.97 -29.57 6.69
C ILE A 59 13.44 -29.59 6.80
N GLN A 60 12.85 -30.78 6.86
CA GLN A 60 11.38 -30.95 6.87
C GLN A 60 10.67 -30.10 7.93
N ARG A 61 11.26 -29.97 9.13
CA ARG A 61 10.70 -29.13 10.21
C ARG A 61 10.65 -27.64 9.83
N VAL A 62 11.71 -27.11 9.22
CA VAL A 62 11.78 -25.72 8.72
C VAL A 62 10.72 -25.52 7.64
N ARG A 63 10.58 -26.50 6.74
CA ARG A 63 9.59 -26.46 5.66
C ARG A 63 8.16 -26.37 6.17
N ASN A 64 7.81 -27.22 7.13
CA ASN A 64 6.47 -27.23 7.72
C ASN A 64 6.12 -25.88 8.36
N ILE A 65 7.08 -25.22 9.01
CA ILE A 65 6.87 -23.90 9.62
C ILE A 65 6.81 -22.81 8.56
N PHE A 66 7.71 -22.84 7.58
CA PHE A 66 7.73 -21.88 6.48
C PHE A 66 6.44 -21.89 5.64
N ASP A 67 5.89 -23.09 5.38
CA ASP A 67 4.67 -23.24 4.60
C ASP A 67 3.46 -22.54 5.25
N LEU A 68 3.48 -22.31 6.57
CA LEU A 68 2.46 -21.50 7.26
C LEU A 68 2.44 -20.04 6.79
N PHE A 69 3.61 -19.47 6.48
CA PHE A 69 3.76 -18.07 6.09
C PHE A 69 3.75 -17.87 4.58
N ARG A 70 3.95 -18.95 3.82
CA ARG A 70 4.15 -18.90 2.37
C ARG A 70 3.00 -18.20 1.64
N ALA A 71 1.75 -18.52 1.99
CA ALA A 71 0.58 -17.91 1.36
C ALA A 71 0.52 -16.39 1.56
N ASP A 72 0.86 -15.92 2.77
CA ASP A 72 0.87 -14.50 3.12
C ASP A 72 2.02 -13.76 2.42
N ILE A 73 3.19 -14.39 2.35
CA ILE A 73 4.35 -13.84 1.65
C ILE A 73 4.04 -13.71 0.15
N ASP A 74 3.49 -14.74 -0.48
CA ASP A 74 3.13 -14.72 -1.91
C ASP A 74 2.06 -13.66 -2.20
N LEU A 75 1.10 -13.49 -1.29
CA LEU A 75 0.11 -12.43 -1.40
C LEU A 75 0.77 -11.04 -1.31
N ALA A 76 1.72 -10.85 -0.39
CA ALA A 76 2.44 -9.59 -0.24
C ALA A 76 3.29 -9.27 -1.47
N ILE A 77 3.99 -10.26 -2.03
CA ILE A 77 4.77 -10.12 -3.27
C ILE A 77 3.86 -9.74 -4.43
N ARG A 78 2.73 -10.43 -4.63
CA ARG A 78 1.76 -10.10 -5.68
C ARG A 78 1.22 -8.69 -5.53
N ARG A 79 0.83 -8.29 -4.31
CA ARG A 79 0.37 -6.92 -4.03
C ARG A 79 1.43 -5.88 -4.35
N ALA A 80 2.69 -6.13 -3.98
CA ALA A 80 3.81 -5.25 -4.29
C ALA A 80 4.05 -5.15 -5.81
N ALA A 81 4.01 -6.27 -6.53
CA ALA A 81 4.12 -6.29 -7.98
C ALA A 81 2.99 -5.51 -8.67
N SER A 82 1.73 -5.71 -8.25
CA SER A 82 0.58 -4.95 -8.75
C SER A 82 0.73 -3.45 -8.50
N ALA A 83 1.16 -3.05 -7.31
CA ALA A 83 1.39 -1.65 -6.96
C ALA A 83 2.51 -1.03 -7.82
N ARG A 84 3.62 -1.74 -8.03
CA ARG A 84 4.72 -1.32 -8.93
C ARG A 84 4.22 -1.16 -10.37
N LYS A 85 3.44 -2.11 -10.89
CA LYS A 85 2.83 -2.04 -12.23
C LYS A 85 1.90 -0.83 -12.35
N ALA A 86 1.03 -0.59 -11.37
CA ALA A 86 0.13 0.56 -11.35
C ALA A 86 0.89 1.90 -11.25
N ALA A 87 2.01 1.96 -10.53
CA ALA A 87 2.85 3.15 -10.47
C ALA A 87 3.52 3.42 -11.84
N MET A 88 4.00 2.37 -12.52
CA MET A 88 4.57 2.49 -13.87
C MET A 88 3.55 2.96 -14.89
N THR A 89 2.31 2.45 -14.87
CA THR A 89 1.26 2.92 -15.80
C THR A 89 0.88 4.38 -15.55
N ARG A 90 0.85 4.84 -14.29
CA ARG A 90 0.63 6.25 -13.96
C ARG A 90 1.74 7.15 -14.49
N ARG A 91 3.01 6.72 -14.39
CA ARG A 91 4.16 7.46 -14.95
C ARG A 91 4.08 7.56 -16.48
N LYS A 92 3.79 6.45 -17.16
CA LYS A 92 3.62 6.42 -18.62
C LYS A 92 2.44 7.27 -19.11
N LYS A 93 1.34 7.36 -18.34
CA LYS A 93 0.19 8.21 -18.69
C LYS A 93 0.43 9.71 -18.42
N SER A 94 1.39 10.05 -17.54
CA SER A 94 1.79 11.44 -17.29
C SER A 94 2.89 11.94 -18.24
N GLU A 95 3.44 11.09 -19.08
CA GLU A 95 4.40 11.44 -20.13
C GLU A 95 3.75 11.25 -21.51
N PRO A 96 2.97 12.23 -22.00
CA PRO A 96 2.90 12.44 -23.44
C PRO A 96 4.27 12.98 -23.89
N GLU A 97 4.79 12.42 -24.98
CA GLU A 97 5.98 12.83 -25.73
C GLU A 97 6.50 14.24 -25.45
N THR A 98 7.49 14.37 -24.59
CA THR A 98 8.45 15.49 -24.64
C THR A 98 9.85 14.94 -24.46
N VAL A 99 10.53 14.88 -25.59
CA VAL A 99 11.97 14.98 -25.83
C VAL A 99 12.78 15.39 -24.59
N SER A 100 13.84 14.60 -24.36
CA SER A 100 15.08 14.90 -23.66
C SER A 100 15.02 15.59 -22.29
N ALA A 101 15.60 14.87 -21.32
CA ALA A 101 16.20 15.44 -20.14
C ALA A 101 17.15 16.59 -20.51
N GLU A 102 16.90 17.79 -20.01
CA GLU A 102 17.79 18.55 -19.13
C GLU A 102 17.11 19.87 -18.73
N ILE A 103 17.53 20.47 -17.60
CA ILE A 103 17.23 21.83 -17.13
C ILE A 103 16.01 22.00 -16.19
N LEU A 104 16.39 22.06 -14.90
CA LEU A 104 15.83 22.86 -13.79
C LEU A 104 14.36 22.70 -13.36
N SER A 105 14.21 22.30 -12.09
CA SER A 105 13.08 22.58 -11.21
C SER A 105 12.63 24.06 -11.24
N PRO A 106 11.33 24.36 -11.02
CA PRO A 106 10.90 24.56 -9.64
C PRO A 106 9.59 23.84 -9.29
N LYS A 107 9.49 23.48 -8.01
CA LYS A 107 8.33 22.90 -7.34
C LYS A 107 7.05 23.70 -7.65
N LYS A 108 6.13 23.15 -8.44
CA LYS A 108 4.70 23.50 -8.37
C LYS A 108 4.04 22.55 -7.38
N GLN A 109 3.83 23.02 -6.16
CA GLN A 109 2.90 22.40 -5.21
C GLN A 109 1.53 22.31 -5.88
N LYS A 110 1.04 21.09 -6.13
CA LYS A 110 -0.35 20.89 -6.51
C LYS A 110 -1.19 21.20 -5.27
N PRO A 111 -2.16 22.14 -5.31
CA PRO A 111 -3.03 22.35 -4.18
C PRO A 111 -3.80 21.06 -3.88
N ALA A 112 -3.94 20.73 -2.59
CA ALA A 112 -4.73 19.61 -2.14
C ALA A 112 -6.12 19.68 -2.77
N LYS A 113 -6.59 18.56 -3.35
CA LYS A 113 -7.98 18.45 -3.83
C LYS A 113 -8.90 18.68 -2.63
N ARG A 114 -9.49 19.87 -2.55
CA ARG A 114 -10.53 20.17 -1.57
C ARG A 114 -11.71 19.23 -1.86
N PHE A 115 -12.12 18.48 -0.84
CA PHE A 115 -13.28 17.58 -0.91
C PHE A 115 -14.62 18.33 -1.01
N TYR A 116 -14.61 19.66 -0.86
CA TYR A 116 -15.78 20.52 -0.98
C TYR A 116 -15.54 21.61 -2.04
N SER A 117 -16.46 21.72 -2.99
CA SER A 117 -16.56 22.82 -3.95
C SER A 117 -17.30 23.99 -3.29
N PHE A 118 -16.61 24.78 -2.49
CA PHE A 118 -17.11 26.11 -2.19
C PHE A 118 -16.81 27.02 -3.39
N PRO A 119 -17.80 27.75 -3.93
CA PRO A 119 -17.51 28.72 -4.98
C PRO A 119 -16.55 29.78 -4.43
N VAL A 120 -15.57 30.15 -5.25
CA VAL A 120 -14.64 31.25 -4.95
C VAL A 120 -15.46 32.53 -4.83
N LEU A 121 -15.25 33.30 -3.76
CA LEU A 121 -15.83 34.63 -3.59
C LEU A 121 -15.52 35.48 -4.84
N GLY A 122 -16.55 35.83 -5.62
CA GLY A 122 -16.45 36.61 -6.86
C GLY A 122 -16.89 35.92 -8.15
N ALA A 123 -17.38 34.67 -8.11
CA ALA A 123 -17.80 33.94 -9.33
C ALA A 123 -19.29 34.12 -9.72
N LEU A 124 -20.00 35.10 -9.16
CA LEU A 124 -21.39 35.40 -9.52
C LEU A 124 -21.46 36.82 -10.09
N GLU A 125 -21.94 36.93 -11.34
CA GLU A 125 -22.31 38.20 -11.95
C GLU A 125 -23.51 38.81 -11.20
N SER A 126 -23.56 40.14 -11.15
CA SER A 126 -24.52 40.90 -10.35
C SER A 126 -25.97 40.60 -10.81
N GLY A 127 -26.72 39.87 -9.98
CA GLY A 127 -28.16 39.60 -10.19
C GLY A 127 -28.57 38.13 -10.24
N GLU A 128 -27.65 37.17 -10.22
CA GLU A 128 -28.01 35.74 -10.20
C GLU A 128 -28.11 35.18 -8.77
N THR A 129 -29.31 34.72 -8.39
CA THR A 129 -29.49 33.94 -7.14
C THR A 129 -28.79 32.58 -7.27
N PRO A 130 -27.95 32.17 -6.30
CA PRO A 130 -27.28 30.88 -6.36
C PRO A 130 -28.31 29.75 -6.37
N LYS A 131 -28.30 28.94 -7.43
CA LYS A 131 -29.17 27.76 -7.52
C LYS A 131 -28.85 26.83 -6.33
N PRO A 132 -29.88 26.32 -5.63
CA PRO A 132 -29.65 25.43 -4.49
C PRO A 132 -28.85 24.21 -4.95
N PRO A 133 -27.87 23.75 -4.14
CA PRO A 133 -27.09 22.57 -4.48
C PRO A 133 -28.05 21.39 -4.68
N ARG A 134 -27.92 20.72 -5.84
CA ARG A 134 -28.70 19.51 -6.13
C ARG A 134 -28.50 18.52 -4.98
N ARG A 135 -29.61 18.04 -4.39
CA ARG A 135 -29.59 17.00 -3.36
C ARG A 135 -28.71 15.85 -3.85
N SER A 136 -27.61 15.61 -3.16
CA SER A 136 -26.78 14.44 -3.41
C SER A 136 -27.66 13.21 -3.17
N LYS A 137 -27.73 12.30 -4.15
CA LYS A 137 -28.25 10.95 -3.93
C LYS A 137 -27.20 10.19 -3.12
N GLY A 138 -27.03 10.57 -1.85
CA GLY A 138 -26.21 9.84 -0.90
C GLY A 138 -26.85 8.47 -0.70
N ILE A 139 -26.14 7.41 -1.08
CA ILE A 139 -26.47 6.06 -0.63
C ILE A 139 -26.31 6.09 0.89
N ARG A 140 -27.42 5.93 1.63
CA ARG A 140 -27.37 5.81 3.09
C ARG A 140 -26.55 4.57 3.43
N CYS A 141 -25.67 4.68 4.42
CA CYS A 141 -24.99 3.51 4.98
C CYS A 141 -26.06 2.51 5.46
N PRO A 142 -26.06 1.26 4.99
CA PRO A 142 -26.96 0.24 5.50
C PRO A 142 -26.54 -0.07 6.94
N GLY A 143 -27.34 0.38 7.92
CA GLY A 143 -27.06 0.15 9.34
C GLY A 143 -27.64 1.17 10.33
N LEU A 144 -28.21 2.29 9.86
CA LEU A 144 -28.76 3.35 10.73
C LEU A 144 -30.29 3.48 10.68
N GLN A 145 -31.02 2.51 10.12
CA GLN A 145 -32.45 2.69 9.85
C GLN A 145 -33.35 2.58 11.10
N ASN A 146 -32.93 1.97 12.21
CA ASN A 146 -33.85 1.63 13.30
C ASN A 146 -33.33 2.03 14.69
N ARG A 147 -33.07 3.32 14.94
CA ARG A 147 -32.76 3.77 16.32
C ARG A 147 -33.55 4.93 16.89
N ASN A 148 -34.43 5.57 16.13
CA ASN A 148 -35.31 6.59 16.68
C ASN A 148 -36.74 6.31 16.23
N ASN A 149 -37.57 5.85 17.17
CA ASN A 149 -38.92 6.35 17.44
C ASN A 149 -39.50 5.57 18.63
N GLY A 150 -38.97 5.90 19.81
CA GLY A 150 -39.69 5.82 21.06
C GLY A 150 -39.58 7.19 21.70
N LEU A 151 -40.68 7.95 21.68
CA LEU A 151 -41.08 8.98 22.64
C LEU A 151 -42.38 9.62 22.14
N GLU A 152 -43.42 9.42 22.96
CA GLU A 152 -44.77 10.00 23.01
C GLU A 152 -45.79 9.62 21.92
#